data_AF-A0A920MGW5-F1
#
_entry.id   AF-A0A920MGW5-F1
#
_cell.length_a   1.000
_cell.length_b   1.000
_cell.length_c   1.000
_cell.angle_alpha   90.00
_cell.angle_beta   90.00
_cell.angle_gamma   90.00
#
_symmetry.space_group_name_H-M   'P 1'
#
loop_
_entity.id
_entity.type
_entity.pdbx_description
1 polymer ?
#
loop_
_entity_poly.entity_id
_entity_poly.type
_entity_poly.pdbx_seq_one_letter_code
_entity_poly.pdbx_strand_id
1 'polypeptide(L)'
;MSKSLGNVISPQDIIKEKGSDILRLWIANTDYTKEMTISDEILTRTSESYRRIRNTIKFLLSNINDYTSDGQIQTEDMPLVDKWILNETQNLQDRVTRYYEEFKFHQITQDIQNFCTIYLGGYYLDIIKDRLYTVKTDSMSRRSCQET
;
A
#
# COMPACT_ATOMS: atom_id res chain seq x y z
N MET A 1 17.66 7.72 -24.46
CA MET A 1 16.64 8.62 -25.05
C MET A 1 17.31 9.57 -26.04
N SER A 2 16.78 9.77 -27.24
CA SER A 2 17.31 10.75 -28.21
C SER A 2 16.21 11.73 -28.65
N LYS A 3 16.50 13.03 -28.56
CA LYS A 3 15.63 14.09 -29.08
C LYS A 3 15.38 13.93 -30.59
N SER A 4 16.34 13.39 -31.35
CA SER A 4 16.19 13.18 -32.79
C SER A 4 15.28 12.00 -33.16
N LEU A 5 15.09 11.05 -32.26
CA LEU A 5 14.24 9.86 -32.46
C LEU A 5 12.81 10.05 -31.95
N GLY A 6 12.47 11.20 -31.36
CA GLY A 6 11.14 11.46 -30.79
C GLY A 6 10.82 10.69 -29.50
N ASN A 7 11.70 9.78 -29.04
CA ASN A 7 11.48 8.92 -27.87
C ASN A 7 11.94 9.58 -26.56
N VAL A 8 11.67 10.87 -26.39
CA VAL A 8 11.98 11.61 -25.15
C VAL A 8 10.68 11.83 -24.40
N ILE A 9 10.57 11.25 -23.22
CA ILE A 9 9.46 11.51 -22.31
C ILE A 9 9.92 12.58 -21.31
N SER A 10 9.29 13.75 -21.33
CA SER A 10 9.59 14.82 -20.38
C SER A 10 8.98 14.51 -19.01
N PRO A 11 9.74 14.63 -17.91
CA PRO A 11 9.18 14.51 -16.56
C PRO A 11 7.99 15.46 -16.32
N GLN A 12 8.02 16.66 -16.92
CA GLN A 12 6.96 17.64 -16.77
C GLN A 12 5.64 17.20 -17.41
N ASP A 13 5.72 16.49 -18.53
CA ASP A 13 4.54 15.96 -19.23
C ASP A 13 3.90 14.84 -18.41
N ILE A 14 4.72 13.95 -17.83
CA ILE A 14 4.25 12.89 -16.92
C ILE A 14 3.56 13.49 -15.71
N ILE A 15 4.16 14.52 -15.08
CA ILE A 15 3.57 15.18 -13.91
C ILE A 15 2.23 15.82 -14.27
N LYS A 16 2.14 16.48 -15.43
CA LYS A 16 0.91 17.14 -15.90
C LYS A 16 -0.20 16.13 -16.18
N GLU A 17 0.13 14.98 -16.76
CA GLU A 17 -0.86 13.97 -17.15
C GLU A 17 -1.25 13.03 -16.01
N LYS A 18 -0.27 12.52 -15.25
CA LYS A 18 -0.45 11.43 -14.28
C LYS A 18 -0.19 11.83 -12.84
N GLY A 19 0.46 12.99 -12.60
CA GLY A 19 0.82 13.48 -11.27
C GLY A 19 2.23 13.11 -10.83
N SER A 20 2.77 13.87 -9.88
CA SER A 20 4.15 13.73 -9.40
C SER A 20 4.40 12.42 -8.65
N ASP A 21 3.42 11.89 -7.93
CA ASP A 21 3.58 10.65 -7.17
C ASP A 21 3.67 9.42 -8.08
N ILE A 22 3.07 9.46 -9.27
CA ILE A 22 3.26 8.39 -10.28
C ILE A 22 4.71 8.37 -10.75
N LEU A 23 5.29 9.54 -11.04
CA LEU A 23 6.69 9.64 -11.42
C LEU A 23 7.62 9.15 -10.29
N ARG A 24 7.35 9.56 -9.05
CA ARG A 24 8.12 9.11 -7.86
C ARG A 24 8.01 7.61 -7.66
N LEU A 25 6.82 7.04 -7.79
CA LEU A 25 6.60 5.61 -7.64
C LEU A 25 7.30 4.82 -8.76
N TRP A 26 7.31 5.32 -9.99
CA TRP A 26 8.06 4.68 -11.08
C TRP A 26 9.57 4.64 -10.78
N ILE A 27 10.14 5.76 -10.34
CA ILE A 27 11.55 5.82 -9.94
C ILE A 27 11.81 4.83 -8.80
N ALA A 28 10.99 4.87 -7.75
CA ALA A 28 11.15 3.99 -6.59
C ALA A 28 11.01 2.51 -6.97
N ASN A 29 10.12 2.15 -7.89
CA ASN A 29 9.94 0.79 -8.40
C ASN A 29 11.10 0.28 -9.27
N THR A 30 11.97 1.16 -9.76
CA THR A 30 13.01 0.80 -10.71
C THR A 30 14.33 0.51 -9.99
N ASP A 31 14.97 -0.59 -10.38
CA ASP A 31 16.34 -0.89 -9.94
C ASP A 31 17.32 0.07 -10.63
N TYR A 32 17.60 1.19 -9.96
CA TYR A 32 18.46 2.26 -10.46
C TYR A 32 19.94 1.86 -10.59
N THR A 33 20.34 0.67 -10.14
CA THR A 33 21.69 0.13 -10.39
C THR A 33 21.86 -0.35 -11.83
N LYS A 34 20.75 -0.52 -12.55
CA LYS A 34 20.68 -0.93 -13.95
C LYS A 34 20.25 0.23 -14.84
N GLU A 35 20.38 0.03 -16.14
CA GLU A 35 19.84 0.97 -17.12
C GLU A 35 18.32 1.06 -16.98
N MET A 36 17.83 2.28 -16.72
CA MET A 36 16.42 2.54 -16.50
C MET A 36 15.69 2.72 -17.83
N THR A 37 14.53 2.10 -17.97
CA THR A 37 13.64 2.27 -19.12
C THR A 37 12.33 2.94 -18.70
N ILE A 38 11.80 3.77 -19.59
CA ILE A 38 10.53 4.46 -19.40
C ILE A 38 9.69 4.36 -20.67
N SER A 39 8.42 4.05 -20.51
CA SER A 39 7.42 4.01 -21.57
C SER A 39 6.04 4.31 -20.99
N ASP A 40 5.08 4.68 -21.85
CA ASP A 40 3.69 4.89 -21.42
C ASP A 40 3.07 3.63 -20.82
N GLU A 41 3.46 2.45 -21.29
CA GLU A 41 3.04 1.16 -20.72
C GLU A 41 3.55 1.00 -19.29
N ILE A 42 4.84 1.29 -19.03
CA ILE A 42 5.43 1.24 -17.69
C ILE A 42 4.73 2.24 -16.77
N LEU A 43 4.49 3.46 -17.24
CA LEU A 43 3.79 4.50 -16.47
C LEU A 43 2.34 4.10 -16.17
N THR A 44 1.65 3.49 -17.12
CA THR A 44 0.28 2.98 -16.92
C THR A 44 0.24 1.89 -15.86
N ARG A 45 1.17 0.93 -15.91
CA ARG A 45 1.30 -0.11 -14.86
C ARG A 45 1.63 0.49 -13.49
N THR A 46 2.44 1.54 -13.47
CA THR A 46 2.75 2.29 -12.24
C THR A 46 1.51 2.98 -11.68
N SER A 47 0.69 3.62 -12.54
CA SER A 47 -0.59 4.22 -12.15
C SER A 47 -1.58 3.21 -11.58
N GLU A 48 -1.66 2.00 -12.16
CA GLU A 48 -2.51 0.94 -11.61
C GLU A 48 -2.05 0.46 -10.23
N SER A 49 -0.72 0.32 -10.06
CA SER A 49 -0.12 -0.05 -8.78
C SER A 49 -0.39 1.01 -7.70
N TYR A 50 -0.20 2.29 -8.05
CA TYR A 50 -0.55 3.42 -7.20
C TYR A 50 -2.04 3.42 -6.82
N ARG A 51 -2.94 3.23 -7.80
CA ARG A 51 -4.39 3.20 -7.58
C ARG A 51 -4.78 2.10 -6.60
N ARG A 52 -4.14 0.93 -6.67
CA ARG A 52 -4.36 -0.16 -5.73
C ARG A 52 -3.96 0.23 -4.31
N ILE A 53 -2.73 0.72 -4.11
CA ILE A 53 -2.25 1.18 -2.80
C ILE A 53 -3.20 2.24 -2.22
N ARG A 54 -3.53 3.25 -3.02
CA ARG A 54 -4.46 4.32 -2.63
C ARG A 54 -5.84 3.79 -2.23
N ASN A 55 -6.40 2.86 -2.99
CA ASN A 55 -7.73 2.30 -2.69
C ASN A 55 -7.71 1.46 -1.41
N THR A 56 -6.64 0.71 -1.15
CA THR A 56 -6.45 -0.01 0.10
C THR A 56 -6.39 0.97 1.29
N ILE A 57 -5.59 2.03 1.20
CA ILE A 57 -5.52 3.07 2.23
C ILE A 57 -6.89 3.75 2.42
N LYS A 58 -7.58 4.09 1.32
CA LYS A 58 -8.93 4.69 1.38
C LYS A 58 -9.92 3.77 2.11
N PHE A 59 -9.86 2.46 1.86
CA PHE A 59 -10.70 1.49 2.57
C PHE A 59 -10.40 1.53 4.08
N LEU A 60 -9.12 1.42 4.47
CA LEU A 60 -8.72 1.47 5.88
C LEU A 60 -9.23 2.75 6.56
N LEU A 61 -8.93 3.93 5.98
CA LEU A 61 -9.35 5.23 6.49
C LEU A 61 -10.88 5.36 6.62
N SER A 62 -11.65 4.80 5.67
CA SER A 62 -13.12 4.89 5.70
C SER A 62 -13.74 4.05 6.82
N ASN A 63 -13.00 3.08 7.38
CA ASN A 63 -13.49 2.17 8.41
C ASN A 63 -13.00 2.51 9.82
N ILE A 64 -12.22 3.58 9.99
CA ILE A 64 -11.72 4.05 11.30
C ILE A 64 -12.19 5.48 11.64
N ASN A 65 -13.17 6.01 10.90
CA ASN A 65 -13.66 7.38 11.08
C ASN A 65 -14.38 7.60 12.42
N ASP A 66 -14.97 6.55 12.99
CA ASP A 66 -15.64 6.54 14.29
C ASP A 66 -14.84 5.80 15.37
N TYR A 67 -13.59 5.44 15.08
CA TYR A 67 -12.71 4.82 16.06
C TYR A 67 -12.35 5.82 17.17
N THR A 68 -12.38 5.34 18.42
CA THR A 68 -11.89 6.06 19.60
C THR A 68 -10.96 5.16 20.39
N SER A 69 -9.99 5.76 21.09
CA SER A 69 -9.03 5.06 21.95
C SER A 69 -9.65 4.52 23.25
N ASP A 70 -10.94 4.74 23.50
CA ASP A 70 -11.58 4.40 24.77
C ASP A 70 -11.85 2.90 24.86
N GLY A 71 -11.14 2.17 25.71
CA GLY A 71 -11.29 0.71 25.80
C GLY A 71 -10.56 -0.01 24.66
N GLN A 72 -9.27 0.33 24.50
CA GLN A 72 -8.31 -0.38 23.67
C GLN A 72 -8.39 -1.89 23.89
N ILE A 73 -8.24 -2.64 22.80
CA ILE A 73 -8.27 -4.09 22.82
C ILE A 73 -6.83 -4.58 22.91
N GLN A 74 -6.52 -5.36 23.95
CA GLN A 74 -5.21 -5.98 24.05
C GLN A 74 -5.03 -6.96 22.90
N THR A 75 -3.82 -7.03 22.35
CA THR A 75 -3.54 -7.92 21.22
C THR A 75 -3.93 -9.36 21.53
N GLU A 76 -3.81 -9.83 22.77
CA GLU A 76 -4.22 -11.16 23.23
C GLU A 76 -5.72 -11.45 23.10
N ASP A 77 -6.57 -10.42 23.17
CA ASP A 77 -8.03 -10.55 23.04
C ASP A 77 -8.51 -10.44 21.58
N MET A 78 -7.62 -10.05 20.67
CA MET A 78 -7.97 -9.93 19.25
C MET A 78 -8.23 -11.31 18.61
N PRO A 79 -9.18 -11.40 17.66
CA PRO A 79 -9.33 -12.54 16.77
C PRO A 79 -8.02 -12.90 16.05
N LEU A 80 -7.84 -14.18 15.74
CA LEU A 80 -6.59 -14.69 15.15
C LEU A 80 -6.23 -13.98 13.82
N VAL A 81 -7.24 -13.63 13.02
CA VAL A 81 -7.04 -12.94 11.74
C VAL A 81 -6.47 -11.52 11.91
N ASP A 82 -6.84 -10.84 13.00
CA ASP A 82 -6.37 -9.50 13.35
C ASP A 82 -4.91 -9.57 13.84
N LYS A 83 -4.63 -10.52 14.75
CA LYS A 83 -3.25 -10.83 15.19
C LYS A 83 -2.33 -11.18 14.01
N TRP A 84 -2.85 -11.96 13.06
CA TRP A 84 -2.09 -12.37 11.88
C TRP A 84 -1.69 -11.17 11.02
N ILE A 85 -2.62 -10.27 10.70
CA ILE A 85 -2.27 -9.12 9.85
C ILE A 85 -1.34 -8.13 10.59
N LEU A 86 -1.44 -8.01 11.92
CA LEU A 86 -0.47 -7.24 12.72
C LEU A 86 0.93 -7.84 12.61
N ASN A 87 1.06 -9.16 12.73
CA ASN A 87 2.34 -9.85 12.55
C ASN A 87 2.91 -9.64 11.13
N GLU A 88 2.08 -9.76 10.10
CA GLU A 88 2.51 -9.52 8.71
C GLU A 88 2.90 -8.04 8.48
N THR A 89 2.24 -7.11 9.16
CA THR A 89 2.57 -5.68 9.14
C THR A 89 3.94 -5.43 9.80
N GLN A 90 4.21 -6.05 10.95
CA GLN A 90 5.52 -5.97 11.59
C GLN A 90 6.62 -6.54 10.69
N ASN A 91 6.39 -7.72 10.11
CA ASN A 91 7.33 -8.33 9.17
C ASN A 91 7.61 -7.44 7.96
N LEU A 92 6.57 -6.75 7.44
CA LEU A 92 6.73 -5.76 6.37
C LEU A 92 7.56 -4.57 6.85
N GLN A 93 7.27 -4.00 8.02
CA GLN A 93 7.97 -2.85 8.58
C GLN A 93 9.47 -3.13 8.76
N ASP A 94 9.83 -4.32 9.25
CA ASP A 94 11.22 -4.72 9.42
C ASP A 94 11.96 -4.76 8.07
N ARG A 95 11.33 -5.34 7.03
CA ARG A 95 11.89 -5.36 5.68
C ARG A 95 12.02 -3.96 5.10
N VAL A 96 10.98 -3.13 5.22
CA VAL A 96 10.98 -1.75 4.72
C VAL A 96 12.08 -0.93 5.37
N THR A 97 12.25 -1.04 6.69
CA THR A 97 13.29 -0.31 7.44
C THR A 97 14.68 -0.71 6.97
N ARG A 98 14.94 -2.02 6.87
CA ARG A 98 16.20 -2.53 6.31
C ARG A 98 16.46 -2.05 4.88
N TYR A 99 15.46 -2.09 4.00
CA TYR A 99 15.63 -1.65 2.61
C TYR A 99 15.85 -0.14 2.48
N TYR A 100 15.34 0.67 3.41
CA TYR A 100 15.68 2.09 3.46
C TYR A 100 17.15 2.30 3.79
N GLU A 101 17.71 1.57 4.75
CA GLU A 101 19.13 1.63 5.12
C GLU A 101 20.05 1.16 3.98
N GLU A 102 19.58 0.18 3.19
CA GLU A 102 20.31 -0.35 2.04
C GLU A 102 20.03 0.41 0.72
N PHE A 103 19.22 1.48 0.76
CA PHE A 103 18.76 2.24 -0.41
C PHE A 103 18.04 1.38 -1.48
N LYS A 104 17.44 0.25 -1.11
CA LYS A 104 16.74 -0.68 -2.01
C LYS A 104 15.25 -0.33 -2.18
N PHE A 105 14.99 0.89 -2.67
CA PHE A 105 13.61 1.42 -2.82
C PHE A 105 12.68 0.54 -3.66
N HIS A 106 13.20 -0.12 -4.69
CA HIS A 106 12.41 -1.01 -5.54
C HIS A 106 11.87 -2.23 -4.79
N GLN A 107 12.58 -2.69 -3.76
CA GLN A 107 12.11 -3.78 -2.92
C GLN A 107 11.02 -3.29 -1.96
N ILE A 108 11.15 -2.07 -1.43
CA ILE A 108 10.12 -1.43 -0.58
C ILE A 108 8.79 -1.36 -1.32
N THR A 109 8.79 -0.80 -2.53
CA THR A 109 7.56 -0.60 -3.29
C THR A 109 6.94 -1.91 -3.75
N GLN A 110 7.75 -2.90 -4.11
CA GLN A 110 7.28 -4.27 -4.42
C GLN A 110 6.62 -4.93 -3.20
N ASP A 111 7.26 -4.86 -2.04
CA ASP A 111 6.73 -5.45 -0.80
C ASP A 111 5.43 -4.75 -0.36
N ILE A 112 5.36 -3.42 -0.42
CA ILE A 112 4.13 -2.66 -0.13
C ILE A 112 3.01 -3.03 -1.10
N GLN A 113 3.30 -3.07 -2.42
CA GLN A 113 2.30 -3.43 -3.42
C GLN A 113 1.78 -4.86 -3.20
N ASN A 114 2.68 -5.80 -2.88
CA ASN A 114 2.32 -7.18 -2.55
C ASN A 114 1.45 -7.21 -1.29
N PHE A 115 1.84 -6.49 -0.23
CA PHE A 115 1.07 -6.40 1.01
C PHE A 115 -0.35 -5.88 0.78
N CYS A 116 -0.50 -4.78 0.04
CA CYS A 116 -1.82 -4.23 -0.29
C CYS A 116 -2.66 -5.19 -1.15
N THR A 117 -2.04 -5.95 -2.06
CA THR A 117 -2.74 -6.83 -3.01
C THR A 117 -3.16 -8.14 -2.36
N ILE A 118 -2.20 -8.83 -1.73
CA ILE A 118 -2.36 -10.20 -1.26
C ILE A 118 -2.87 -10.20 0.18
N TYR A 119 -2.11 -9.63 1.11
CA TYR A 119 -2.41 -9.71 2.54
C TYR A 119 -3.64 -8.90 2.91
N LEU A 120 -3.66 -7.61 2.56
CA LEU A 120 -4.82 -6.75 2.83
C LEU A 120 -5.96 -7.06 1.87
N GLY A 121 -5.76 -6.92 0.56
CA GLY A 121 -6.85 -7.05 -0.41
C GLY A 121 -7.40 -8.46 -0.57
N GLY A 122 -6.53 -9.47 -0.66
CA GLY A 122 -6.90 -10.85 -0.97
C GLY A 122 -7.37 -11.67 0.23
N TYR A 123 -7.02 -11.26 1.46
CA TYR A 123 -7.37 -11.99 2.67
C TYR A 123 -8.04 -11.07 3.71
N TYR A 124 -7.28 -10.19 4.34
CA TYR A 124 -7.73 -9.50 5.55
C TYR A 124 -9.00 -8.65 5.30
N LEU A 125 -8.93 -7.69 4.37
CA LEU A 125 -10.01 -6.74 4.13
C LEU A 125 -11.28 -7.40 3.61
N ASP A 126 -11.17 -8.55 2.93
CA ASP A 126 -12.36 -9.28 2.48
C ASP A 126 -13.04 -10.01 3.64
N ILE A 127 -12.25 -10.64 4.51
CA ILE A 127 -12.74 -11.35 5.71
C ILE A 127 -13.41 -10.39 6.70
N ILE A 128 -12.83 -9.21 6.93
CA ILE A 128 -13.31 -8.30 7.99
C ILE A 128 -14.57 -7.50 7.60
N LYS A 129 -14.95 -7.45 6.31
CA LYS A 129 -16.11 -6.66 5.83
C LYS A 129 -17.39 -6.97 6.58
N ASP A 130 -17.66 -8.25 6.85
CA ASP A 130 -18.86 -8.64 7.60
C ASP A 130 -18.84 -8.03 9.00
N ARG A 131 -17.70 -8.14 9.71
CA ARG A 131 -17.52 -7.54 11.04
C ARG A 131 -17.67 -6.02 11.03
N LEU A 132 -17.19 -5.36 9.99
CA LEU A 132 -17.27 -3.91 9.85
C LEU A 132 -18.68 -3.41 9.51
N TYR A 133 -19.48 -4.18 8.76
CA TYR A 133 -20.74 -3.71 8.18
C TYR A 133 -22.00 -4.26 8.83
N THR A 134 -21.94 -5.44 9.46
CA THR A 134 -23.15 -6.12 9.96
C THR A 134 -23.23 -6.14 11.48
N VAL A 135 -22.10 -5.99 12.18
CA VAL A 135 -22.05 -6.02 13.64
C VAL A 135 -22.27 -4.63 14.23
N LYS A 136 -22.79 -4.56 15.47
CA LYS A 136 -22.96 -3.29 16.19
C LYS A 136 -21.67 -2.49 16.25
N THR A 137 -21.81 -1.17 16.20
CA THR A 137 -20.72 -0.20 16.15
C THR A 137 -19.75 -0.31 17.33
N ASP A 138 -20.28 -0.63 18.53
CA ASP A 138 -19.57 -0.76 19.79
C ASP A 138 -19.09 -2.20 20.10
N SER A 139 -19.33 -3.15 19.19
CA SER A 139 -18.97 -4.54 19.42
C SER A 139 -17.45 -4.75 19.44
N MET A 140 -16.98 -5.63 20.32
CA MET A 140 -15.57 -6.01 20.41
C MET A 140 -15.01 -6.49 19.06
N SER A 141 -15.82 -7.23 18.30
CA SER A 141 -15.45 -7.78 16.98
C SER A 141 -15.14 -6.68 15.96
N ARG A 142 -15.98 -5.63 15.89
CA ARG A 142 -15.76 -4.49 15.00
C ARG A 142 -14.60 -3.62 15.49
N ARG A 143 -14.57 -3.31 16.80
CA ARG A 143 -13.53 -2.48 17.39
C ARG A 143 -12.13 -3.10 17.24
N SER A 144 -12.03 -4.42 17.31
CA SER A 144 -10.77 -5.14 17.06
C SER A 144 -10.24 -4.87 15.65
N CYS A 145 -11.12 -4.87 14.64
CA CYS A 145 -10.73 -4.56 13.26
C CYS A 145 -10.24 -3.11 13.08
N GLN A 146 -10.74 -2.18 13.90
CA GLN A 146 -10.37 -0.76 13.83
C GLN A 146 -9.08 -0.44 14.58
N GLU A 147 -8.78 -1.21 15.65
CA GLU A 147 -7.53 -1.12 16.40
C GLU A 147 -6.34 -1.75 15.64
N THR A 148 -6.63 -2.75 14.82
CA THR A 148 -5.66 -3.51 14.00
C THR A 148 -5.10 -2.68 12.85
#